data_AF-A0A7S0CZJ6-F1
#
_entry.id   AF-A0A7S0CZJ6-F1
#
_cell.length_a   1.000
_cell.length_b   1.000
_cell.length_c   1.000
_cell.angle_alpha   90.00
_cell.angle_beta   90.00
_cell.angle_gamma   90.00
#
_symmetry.space_group_name_H-M   'P 1'
#
loop_
_entity.id
_entity.type
_entity.pdbx_description
1 polymer ?
#
loop_
_entity_poly.entity_id
_entity_poly.type
_entity_poly.pdbx_seq_one_letter_code
_entity_poly.pdbx_strand_id
1 'polypeptide(L)'
;DAVASGAVSPADADASSPFARAGLPEHMVAAMQKAGLRRTTEIQRLAIPELVNGEDVVILAETGSGKTFAYVLPMVASVGAPGRGGTKVQGRCCPSMIVLVPNVELGRQVAYMAELAAEWTQTSEFPKPGVFSLLGKDKKLLKPTAPKARGAAKSAAIRRKVQEKAMIKAARVAARLAAEEKARGDGQSREDVEEAGERAAEEAGSRASNEARAGATSGFSVKAGAKGSKIRGDMEAIPEFRRAEILVATPARLLSLMRDGWIMPGRLRHVVVDEADEMLSRGFEKEVAGVIAEAYQGDGVNRFGARVQFCFAAATMREEGPIFDAFERGAETLRWISTKQFGGVHPQLQQRVRRVAGEDERFASLANALRGEAQHQAVVFADSPDEADTVVKKLSAEGFEAMAFHGKTADRGVAMDEFFNGDLPVLVCTDLAARGIDFPDLHHVVQYRPAASA
;
A
#
# COMPACT_ATOMS: atom_id res chain seq x y z
N ASP A 1 3.92 7.39 42.25
CA ASP A 1 2.60 7.00 42.79
C ASP A 1 1.52 7.91 42.21
N ALA A 2 0.49 7.48 41.51
CA ALA A 2 -0.12 6.16 41.38
C ALA A 2 -0.60 5.92 39.93
N VAL A 3 -0.37 4.70 39.45
CA VAL A 3 -1.02 4.11 38.28
C VAL A 3 -2.45 3.74 38.70
N ALA A 4 -3.46 4.40 38.15
CA ALA A 4 -4.85 4.00 38.32
C ALA A 4 -5.35 3.36 37.02
N SER A 5 -5.46 2.04 37.06
CA SER A 5 -6.14 1.19 36.09
C SER A 5 -7.64 1.51 36.06
N GLY A 6 -8.10 2.22 35.04
CA GLY A 6 -9.51 2.37 34.71
C GLY A 6 -9.88 1.48 33.54
N ALA A 7 -10.44 0.30 33.81
CA ALA A 7 -11.13 -0.49 32.79
C ALA A 7 -12.38 0.29 32.35
N VAL A 8 -12.41 0.75 31.09
CA VAL A 8 -13.55 1.48 30.52
C VAL A 8 -14.53 0.46 29.93
N SER A 9 -15.79 0.55 30.36
CA SER A 9 -16.91 -0.27 29.90
C SER A 9 -17.19 -0.06 28.41
N PRO A 10 -17.66 -1.07 27.64
CA PRO A 10 -17.84 -0.97 26.18
C PRO A 10 -19.02 -0.08 25.73
N ALA A 11 -19.76 0.52 26.67
CA ALA A 11 -21.01 1.24 26.40
C ALA A 11 -20.85 2.78 26.30
N ASP A 12 -19.67 3.33 26.63
CA ASP A 12 -19.40 4.77 26.56
C ASP A 12 -18.52 5.13 25.34
N ALA A 13 -18.93 4.72 24.15
CA ALA A 13 -18.36 5.24 22.89
C ALA A 13 -18.88 6.67 22.68
N ASP A 14 -18.50 7.56 23.59
CA ASP A 14 -19.06 8.88 23.74
C ASP A 14 -18.59 9.83 22.61
N ALA A 15 -19.48 10.71 22.18
CA ALA A 15 -19.26 11.74 21.15
C ALA A 15 -18.13 12.75 21.49
N SER A 16 -17.39 12.51 22.58
CA SER A 16 -16.23 13.26 23.07
C SER A 16 -14.90 12.87 22.41
N SER A 17 -14.84 11.75 21.68
CA SER A 17 -13.65 11.31 20.94
C SER A 17 -13.14 12.37 19.95
N PRO A 18 -11.83 12.71 19.94
CA PRO A 18 -11.26 13.66 18.97
C PRO A 18 -11.52 13.29 17.50
N PHE A 19 -11.55 12.00 17.17
CA PHE A 19 -11.82 11.52 15.82
C PHE A 19 -13.31 11.61 15.44
N ALA A 20 -14.22 11.39 16.40
CA ALA A 20 -15.65 11.57 16.17
C ALA A 20 -15.98 13.05 15.92
N ARG A 21 -15.39 13.96 16.71
CA ARG A 21 -15.51 15.42 16.50
C ARG A 21 -14.93 15.88 15.17
N ALA A 22 -13.96 15.14 14.62
CA ALA A 22 -13.41 15.41 13.29
C ALA A 22 -14.30 14.89 12.15
N GLY A 23 -15.42 14.23 12.46
CA GLY A 23 -16.42 13.77 11.47
C GLY A 23 -16.26 12.33 11.01
N LEU A 24 -15.39 11.52 11.64
CA LEU A 24 -15.29 10.09 11.29
C LEU A 24 -16.48 9.28 11.82
N PRO A 25 -16.91 8.21 11.10
CA PRO A 25 -18.04 7.38 11.53
C PRO A 25 -17.83 6.73 12.91
N GLU A 26 -18.86 6.72 13.75
CA GLU A 26 -18.78 6.22 15.14
C GLU A 26 -18.27 4.78 15.24
N HIS A 27 -18.71 3.88 14.35
CA HIS A 27 -18.23 2.49 14.33
C HIS A 27 -16.73 2.39 14.06
N MET A 28 -16.21 3.23 13.16
CA MET A 28 -14.80 3.30 12.83
C MET A 28 -13.99 3.86 13.99
N VAL A 29 -14.50 4.92 14.64
CA VAL A 29 -13.90 5.50 15.85
C VAL A 29 -13.82 4.48 16.98
N ALA A 30 -14.89 3.70 17.20
CA ALA A 30 -14.90 2.65 18.22
C ALA A 30 -13.88 1.55 17.92
N ALA A 31 -13.71 1.14 16.65
CA ALA A 31 -12.70 0.18 16.23
C ALA A 31 -11.27 0.72 16.41
N MET A 32 -11.02 1.98 16.04
CA MET A 32 -9.75 2.68 16.24
C MET A 32 -9.37 2.76 17.73
N GLN A 33 -10.33 3.08 18.61
CA GLN A 33 -10.09 3.15 20.06
C GLN A 33 -9.70 1.79 20.66
N LYS A 34 -10.34 0.70 20.21
CA LYS A 34 -9.97 -0.67 20.59
C LYS A 34 -8.56 -1.03 20.11
N ALA A 35 -8.15 -0.52 18.95
CA ALA A 35 -6.80 -0.66 18.42
C ALA A 35 -5.76 0.29 19.06
N GLY A 36 -6.16 1.12 20.04
CA GLY A 36 -5.26 2.02 20.78
C GLY A 36 -5.15 3.43 20.20
N LEU A 37 -5.77 3.72 19.05
CA LEU A 37 -5.75 5.04 18.43
C LEU A 37 -6.83 5.95 19.06
N ARG A 38 -6.47 6.65 20.12
CA ARG A 38 -7.40 7.45 20.95
C ARG A 38 -7.31 8.97 20.75
N ARG A 39 -6.20 9.46 20.18
CA ARG A 39 -5.93 10.90 20.01
C ARG A 39 -5.48 11.18 18.58
N THR A 40 -5.84 12.36 18.08
CA THR A 40 -5.39 12.90 16.80
C THR A 40 -4.05 13.62 16.97
N THR A 41 -3.16 13.53 15.99
CA THR A 41 -2.06 14.50 15.85
C THR A 41 -2.59 15.88 15.45
N GLU A 42 -1.74 16.92 15.50
CA GLU A 42 -2.16 18.28 15.09
C GLU A 42 -2.63 18.30 13.63
N ILE A 43 -1.86 17.71 12.72
CA ILE A 43 -2.23 17.69 11.29
C ILE A 43 -3.51 16.89 11.04
N GLN A 44 -3.73 15.79 11.76
CA GLN A 44 -4.97 15.01 11.67
C GLN A 44 -6.18 15.82 12.14
N ARG A 45 -6.05 16.56 13.25
CA ARG A 45 -7.13 17.41 13.78
C ARG A 45 -7.52 18.50 12.80
N LEU A 46 -6.56 19.04 12.05
CA LEU A 46 -6.79 20.11 11.07
C LEU A 46 -7.33 19.56 9.74
N ALA A 47 -6.77 18.45 9.23
CA ALA A 47 -7.07 17.95 7.90
C ALA A 47 -8.29 17.05 7.80
N ILE A 48 -8.55 16.21 8.81
CA ILE A 48 -9.68 15.25 8.74
C ILE A 48 -11.03 15.94 8.52
N PRO A 49 -11.39 17.04 9.23
CA PRO A 49 -12.68 17.70 9.02
C PRO A 49 -12.86 18.23 7.60
N GLU A 50 -11.84 18.88 7.04
CA GLU A 50 -11.87 19.41 5.67
C GLU A 50 -12.05 18.29 4.64
N LEU A 51 -11.36 17.16 4.85
CA LEU A 51 -11.50 16.00 4.00
C LEU A 51 -12.86 15.32 4.13
N VAL A 52 -13.45 15.24 5.32
CA VAL A 52 -14.82 14.75 5.54
C VAL A 52 -15.83 15.64 4.81
N ASN A 53 -15.60 16.96 4.79
CA ASN A 53 -16.45 17.92 4.09
C ASN A 53 -16.36 17.84 2.56
N GLY A 54 -15.46 17.01 2.01
CA GLY A 54 -15.29 16.82 0.57
C GLY A 54 -14.42 17.90 -0.09
N GLU A 55 -13.66 18.65 0.69
CA GLU A 55 -12.78 19.71 0.18
C GLU A 55 -11.51 19.12 -0.44
N ASP A 56 -11.00 19.79 -1.46
CA ASP A 56 -9.70 19.47 -2.03
C ASP A 56 -8.62 20.11 -1.16
N VAL A 57 -7.63 19.32 -0.71
CA VAL A 57 -6.73 19.72 0.38
C VAL A 57 -5.26 19.57 -0.02
N VAL A 58 -4.42 20.51 0.42
CA VAL A 58 -2.97 20.34 0.51
C VAL A 58 -2.58 20.22 1.98
N ILE A 59 -2.00 19.08 2.35
CA ILE A 59 -1.50 18.78 3.69
C ILE A 59 0.02 18.98 3.72
N LEU A 60 0.45 19.97 4.49
CA LEU A 60 1.84 20.36 4.66
C LEU A 60 2.28 20.10 6.10
N ALA A 61 2.99 18.98 6.31
CA ALA A 61 3.53 18.65 7.62
C ALA A 61 4.81 17.82 7.50
N GLU A 62 5.65 17.82 8.53
CA GLU A 62 6.91 17.04 8.52
C GLU A 62 6.65 15.53 8.48
N THR A 63 7.66 14.74 8.14
CA THR A 63 7.60 13.28 8.26
C THR A 63 7.35 12.88 9.72
N GLY A 64 6.63 11.79 9.95
CA GLY A 64 6.26 11.37 11.31
C GLY A 64 5.10 12.16 11.97
N SER A 65 4.66 13.28 11.40
CA SER A 65 3.53 14.08 11.95
C SER A 65 2.15 13.41 11.86
N GLY A 66 2.05 12.26 11.18
CA GLY A 66 0.80 11.50 11.01
C GLY A 66 -0.04 11.90 9.80
N LYS A 67 0.56 12.51 8.77
CA LYS A 67 -0.10 12.88 7.49
C LYS A 67 -0.87 11.74 6.85
N THR A 68 -0.30 10.54 6.84
CA THR A 68 -0.92 9.38 6.17
C THR A 68 -2.29 9.06 6.76
N PHE A 69 -2.42 8.96 8.08
CA PHE A 69 -3.75 8.78 8.68
C PHE A 69 -4.63 10.03 8.57
N ALA A 70 -4.05 11.23 8.42
CA ALA A 70 -4.83 12.44 8.21
C ALA A 70 -5.67 12.36 6.92
N TYR A 71 -5.15 11.78 5.84
CA TYR A 71 -5.91 11.57 4.61
C TYR A 71 -6.56 10.19 4.49
N VAL A 72 -5.89 9.11 4.93
CA VAL A 72 -6.40 7.74 4.76
C VAL A 72 -7.70 7.55 5.51
N LEU A 73 -7.80 8.00 6.76
CA LEU A 73 -8.99 7.75 7.59
C LEU A 73 -10.29 8.31 6.98
N PRO A 74 -10.40 9.62 6.67
CA PRO A 74 -11.64 10.18 6.13
C PRO A 74 -11.96 9.65 4.72
N MET A 75 -10.95 9.46 3.86
CA MET A 75 -11.19 8.99 2.50
C MET A 75 -11.59 7.51 2.45
N VAL A 76 -10.96 6.65 3.26
CA VAL A 76 -11.36 5.24 3.37
C VAL A 76 -12.73 5.10 4.02
N ALA A 77 -13.07 5.94 5.01
CA ALA A 77 -14.42 6.01 5.56
C ALA A 77 -15.47 6.33 4.47
N SER A 78 -15.16 7.29 3.59
CA SER A 78 -16.01 7.64 2.44
C SER A 78 -16.12 6.51 1.41
N VAL A 79 -15.03 5.76 1.17
CA VAL A 79 -15.07 4.54 0.33
C VAL A 79 -15.97 3.48 0.94
N GLY A 80 -15.86 3.25 2.25
CA GLY A 80 -16.61 2.24 3.01
C GLY A 80 -18.07 2.59 3.32
N ALA A 81 -18.53 3.82 3.01
CA ALA A 81 -19.85 4.32 3.36
C ALA A 81 -21.03 3.51 2.74
N PRO A 82 -22.24 3.54 3.35
CA PRO A 82 -23.45 2.90 2.82
C PRO A 82 -23.79 3.30 1.38
N GLY A 83 -24.47 2.42 0.63
CA GLY A 83 -24.86 2.70 -0.77
C GLY A 83 -23.81 2.35 -1.82
N ARG A 84 -22.83 1.52 -1.44
CA ARG A 84 -21.75 1.01 -2.30
C ARG A 84 -22.32 0.29 -3.52
N GLY A 85 -22.23 0.91 -4.69
CA GLY A 85 -22.48 0.21 -5.95
C GLY A 85 -21.27 -0.64 -6.29
N GLY A 86 -21.23 -1.92 -5.91
CA GLY A 86 -20.16 -2.82 -6.34
C GLY A 86 -20.20 -3.01 -7.85
N THR A 87 -19.26 -2.42 -8.61
CA THR A 87 -19.15 -2.73 -10.04
C THR A 87 -18.21 -3.88 -10.29
N LYS A 88 -18.79 -5.03 -10.58
CA LYS A 88 -18.10 -6.08 -11.33
C LYS A 88 -18.13 -5.71 -12.82
N VAL A 89 -17.43 -4.66 -13.25
CA VAL A 89 -17.24 -4.43 -14.70
C VAL A 89 -16.28 -5.50 -15.21
N GLN A 90 -16.82 -6.52 -15.88
CA GLN A 90 -16.13 -7.42 -16.82
C GLN A 90 -14.63 -7.65 -16.53
N GLY A 91 -14.30 -8.12 -15.32
CA GLY A 91 -12.93 -8.51 -14.94
C GLY A 91 -11.86 -7.41 -14.92
N ARG A 92 -12.23 -6.12 -14.89
CA ARG A 92 -11.33 -4.97 -14.74
C ARG A 92 -11.35 -4.44 -13.30
N CYS A 93 -10.28 -3.75 -12.90
CA CYS A 93 -10.21 -3.06 -11.62
C CYS A 93 -10.92 -1.69 -11.73
N CYS A 94 -11.80 -1.36 -10.79
CA CYS A 94 -12.58 -0.12 -10.77
C CYS A 94 -12.49 0.54 -9.38
N PRO A 95 -11.33 1.13 -9.03
CA PRO A 95 -11.14 1.71 -7.71
C PRO A 95 -12.02 2.94 -7.49
N SER A 96 -12.37 3.18 -6.22
CA SER A 96 -12.97 4.43 -5.74
C SER A 96 -11.91 5.38 -5.16
N MET A 97 -10.76 4.86 -4.75
CA MET A 97 -9.65 5.63 -4.20
C MET A 97 -8.32 5.18 -4.79
N ILE A 98 -7.46 6.14 -5.12
CA ILE A 98 -6.07 5.91 -5.52
C ILE A 98 -5.16 6.73 -4.61
N VAL A 99 -4.07 6.12 -4.15
CA VAL A 99 -2.95 6.80 -3.49
C VAL A 99 -1.70 6.61 -4.33
N LEU A 100 -1.16 7.72 -4.83
CA LEU A 100 0.11 7.78 -5.53
C LEU A 100 1.22 7.93 -4.51
N VAL A 101 2.25 7.09 -4.63
CA VAL A 101 3.44 7.12 -3.78
C VAL A 101 4.73 7.16 -4.63
N PRO A 102 5.76 7.90 -4.22
CA PRO A 102 7.00 8.08 -4.99
C PRO A 102 7.85 6.82 -5.10
N ASN A 103 7.73 5.90 -4.13
CA ASN A 103 8.57 4.71 -4.07
C ASN A 103 7.82 3.50 -3.49
N VAL A 104 8.44 2.32 -3.64
CA VAL A 104 7.84 1.04 -3.24
C VAL A 104 7.75 0.90 -1.72
N GLU A 105 8.70 1.45 -0.97
CA GLU A 105 8.76 1.27 0.47
C GLU A 105 7.67 2.06 1.18
N LEU A 106 7.56 3.36 0.86
CA LEU A 106 6.44 4.17 1.30
C LEU A 106 5.10 3.57 0.85
N GLY A 107 5.05 3.05 -0.38
CA GLY A 107 3.85 2.36 -0.87
C GLY A 107 3.39 1.19 0.01
N ARG A 108 4.32 0.40 0.55
CA ARG A 108 3.97 -0.70 1.46
C ARG A 108 3.42 -0.17 2.78
N GLN A 109 4.03 0.88 3.32
CA GLN A 109 3.59 1.52 4.56
C GLN A 109 2.17 2.10 4.40
N VAL A 110 1.94 2.87 3.33
CA VAL A 110 0.62 3.44 3.02
C VAL A 110 -0.43 2.35 2.79
N ALA A 111 -0.08 1.28 2.06
CA ALA A 111 -0.99 0.16 1.84
C ALA A 111 -1.40 -0.52 3.16
N TYR A 112 -0.45 -0.74 4.08
CA TYR A 112 -0.73 -1.27 5.40
C TYR A 112 -1.67 -0.34 6.20
N MET A 113 -1.42 0.97 6.19
CA MET A 113 -2.28 1.95 6.87
C MET A 113 -3.69 2.00 6.25
N ALA A 114 -3.81 1.88 4.93
CA ALA A 114 -5.09 1.78 4.24
C ALA A 114 -5.83 0.47 4.58
N GLU A 115 -5.13 -0.66 4.72
CA GLU A 115 -5.72 -1.94 5.14
C GLU A 115 -6.26 -1.90 6.57
N LEU A 116 -5.55 -1.23 7.50
CA LEU A 116 -6.01 -0.97 8.85
C LEU A 116 -7.26 -0.08 8.86
N ALA A 117 -7.22 1.04 8.13
CA ALA A 117 -8.37 1.92 8.03
C ALA A 117 -9.58 1.20 7.42
N ALA A 118 -9.38 0.39 6.38
CA ALA A 118 -10.43 -0.40 5.77
C ALA A 118 -11.03 -1.42 6.76
N GLU A 119 -10.21 -2.06 7.59
CA GLU A 119 -10.68 -2.95 8.66
C GLU A 119 -11.60 -2.20 9.62
N TRP A 120 -11.24 -0.98 10.03
CA TRP A 120 -12.03 -0.18 10.95
C TRP A 120 -13.36 0.30 10.38
N THR A 121 -13.51 0.34 9.05
CA THR A 121 -14.81 0.66 8.40
C THR A 121 -15.78 -0.52 8.31
N GLN A 122 -15.35 -1.74 8.62
CA GLN A 122 -16.19 -2.92 8.46
C GLN A 122 -17.30 -2.95 9.51
N THR A 123 -18.50 -3.31 9.08
CA THR A 123 -19.64 -3.60 9.95
C THR A 123 -20.30 -4.92 9.52
N SER A 124 -21.34 -5.36 10.23
CA SER A 124 -22.16 -6.51 9.82
C SER A 124 -22.88 -6.29 8.49
N GLU A 125 -23.21 -5.04 8.17
CA GLU A 125 -23.97 -4.66 6.96
C GLU A 125 -23.06 -4.28 5.79
N PHE A 126 -21.85 -3.78 6.08
CA PHE A 126 -20.95 -3.22 5.10
C PHE A 126 -19.56 -3.89 5.18
N PRO A 127 -19.15 -4.66 4.15
CA PRO A 127 -17.90 -5.44 4.21
C PRO A 127 -16.66 -4.54 4.23
N LYS A 128 -15.48 -5.10 4.52
CA LYS A 128 -14.22 -4.36 4.39
C LYS A 128 -13.97 -3.94 2.92
N PRO A 129 -13.61 -2.67 2.63
CA PRO A 129 -13.16 -2.28 1.30
C PRO A 129 -11.88 -3.00 0.87
N GLY A 130 -11.80 -3.44 -0.38
CA GLY A 130 -10.62 -4.11 -0.90
C GLY A 130 -9.45 -3.15 -1.12
N VAL A 131 -8.32 -3.39 -0.47
CA VAL A 131 -7.06 -2.65 -0.69
C VAL A 131 -6.11 -3.49 -1.55
N PHE A 132 -5.44 -2.87 -2.52
CA PHE A 132 -4.43 -3.55 -3.33
C PHE A 132 -3.27 -2.63 -3.69
N SER A 133 -2.04 -3.10 -3.48
CA SER A 133 -0.82 -2.36 -3.80
C SER A 133 -0.22 -2.77 -5.15
N LEU A 134 0.05 -1.80 -6.02
CA LEU A 134 0.72 -1.94 -7.31
C LEU A 134 2.15 -1.39 -7.23
N LEU A 135 3.03 -2.14 -6.54
CA LEU A 135 4.39 -1.71 -6.24
C LEU A 135 5.41 -2.67 -6.89
N GLY A 136 6.43 -2.13 -7.55
CA GLY A 136 7.53 -2.91 -8.12
C GLY A 136 7.23 -3.70 -9.40
N LYS A 137 8.19 -4.56 -9.81
CA LYS A 137 8.13 -5.40 -11.02
C LYS A 137 7.47 -6.76 -10.79
N ASP A 138 7.02 -7.04 -9.57
CA ASP A 138 6.64 -8.39 -9.12
C ASP A 138 5.38 -8.94 -9.80
N LYS A 139 4.62 -8.09 -10.52
CA LYS A 139 3.40 -8.49 -11.23
C LYS A 139 3.37 -7.89 -12.65
N LYS A 140 3.97 -8.60 -13.63
CA LYS A 140 3.81 -8.28 -15.07
C LYS A 140 2.43 -8.72 -15.57
N LEU A 141 1.52 -7.75 -15.71
CA LEU A 141 0.20 -7.91 -16.32
C LEU A 141 0.30 -7.80 -17.85
N LEU A 142 -0.21 -8.78 -18.61
CA LEU A 142 -0.19 -8.83 -20.09
C LEU A 142 -1.51 -8.38 -20.68
N LYS A 143 -1.55 -7.23 -21.39
CA LYS A 143 -2.77 -6.52 -21.89
C LYS A 143 -4.00 -7.40 -22.14
N PRO A 144 -5.21 -7.01 -21.66
CA PRO A 144 -6.41 -7.79 -21.88
C PRO A 144 -6.72 -7.77 -23.37
N THR A 145 -6.60 -8.91 -24.05
CA THR A 145 -7.05 -9.01 -25.44
C THR A 145 -8.57 -9.08 -25.45
N ALA A 146 -9.22 -8.31 -26.33
CA ALA A 146 -10.64 -8.50 -26.64
C ALA A 146 -10.92 -10.00 -26.81
N PRO A 147 -12.04 -10.53 -26.28
CA PRO A 147 -12.27 -11.96 -26.26
C PRO A 147 -12.30 -12.50 -27.69
N LYS A 148 -11.19 -13.15 -28.11
CA LYS A 148 -11.18 -13.93 -29.34
C LYS A 148 -12.03 -15.17 -29.08
N ALA A 149 -13.04 -15.40 -29.92
CA ALA A 149 -14.02 -16.50 -29.85
C ALA A 149 -13.43 -17.92 -29.71
N ARG A 150 -12.10 -18.08 -29.89
CA ARG A 150 -11.36 -19.33 -29.70
C ARG A 150 -11.13 -19.78 -28.24
N GLY A 151 -11.35 -18.91 -27.24
CA GLY A 151 -11.15 -19.24 -25.82
C GLY A 151 -12.28 -20.03 -25.15
N ALA A 152 -13.49 -20.00 -25.70
CA ALA A 152 -14.68 -20.59 -25.08
C ALA A 152 -14.57 -22.12 -24.91
N ALA A 153 -13.92 -22.82 -25.84
CA ALA A 153 -13.82 -24.28 -25.83
C ALA A 153 -12.89 -24.82 -24.71
N LYS A 154 -11.79 -24.12 -24.40
CA LYS A 154 -10.83 -24.56 -23.37
C LYS A 154 -11.36 -24.29 -21.96
N SER A 155 -12.00 -23.14 -21.74
CA SER A 155 -12.66 -22.83 -20.46
C SER A 155 -13.92 -23.67 -20.25
N ALA A 156 -14.64 -24.04 -21.31
CA ALA A 156 -15.74 -25.01 -21.22
C ALA A 156 -15.25 -26.41 -20.83
N ALA A 157 -14.12 -26.88 -21.37
CA ALA A 157 -13.54 -28.18 -21.00
C ALA A 157 -13.08 -28.23 -19.53
N ILE A 158 -12.51 -27.13 -19.01
CA ILE A 158 -12.11 -27.03 -17.60
C ILE A 158 -13.35 -26.96 -16.70
N ARG A 159 -14.34 -26.10 -17.01
CA ARG A 159 -15.62 -26.03 -16.28
C ARG A 159 -16.35 -27.37 -16.27
N ARG A 160 -16.32 -28.10 -17.40
CA ARG A 160 -16.91 -29.44 -17.53
C ARG A 160 -16.22 -30.45 -16.62
N LYS A 161 -14.88 -30.47 -16.55
CA LYS A 161 -14.14 -31.35 -15.63
C LYS A 161 -14.38 -31.02 -14.15
N VAL A 162 -14.56 -29.75 -13.82
CA VAL A 162 -14.87 -29.32 -12.45
C VAL A 162 -16.31 -29.70 -12.08
N GLN A 163 -17.27 -29.48 -12.99
CA GLN A 163 -18.67 -29.91 -12.80
C GLN A 163 -18.81 -31.43 -12.72
N GLU A 164 -18.06 -32.19 -13.52
CA GLU A 164 -18.01 -33.66 -13.47
C GLU A 164 -17.53 -34.16 -12.11
N LYS A 165 -16.41 -33.63 -11.60
CA LYS A 165 -15.93 -33.99 -10.25
C LYS A 165 -16.92 -33.61 -9.15
N ALA A 166 -17.59 -32.47 -9.28
CA ALA A 166 -18.60 -32.02 -8.33
C ALA A 166 -19.84 -32.91 -8.34
N MET A 167 -20.34 -33.30 -9.53
CA MET A 167 -21.47 -34.22 -9.67
C MET A 167 -21.17 -35.61 -9.13
N ILE A 168 -19.98 -36.17 -9.42
CA ILE A 168 -19.56 -37.45 -8.86
C ILE A 168 -19.52 -37.35 -7.33
N LYS A 169 -18.91 -36.29 -6.77
CA LYS A 169 -18.85 -36.10 -5.31
C LYS A 169 -20.25 -35.98 -4.69
N ALA A 170 -21.17 -35.24 -5.32
CA ALA A 170 -22.54 -35.09 -4.84
C ALA A 170 -23.32 -36.43 -4.88
N ALA A 171 -23.18 -37.20 -5.96
CA ALA A 171 -23.81 -38.52 -6.09
C ALA A 171 -23.33 -39.51 -5.01
N ARG A 172 -22.03 -39.50 -4.70
CA ARG A 172 -21.46 -40.34 -3.63
C ARG A 172 -22.03 -40.00 -2.26
N VAL A 173 -22.13 -38.70 -1.94
CA VAL A 173 -22.66 -38.24 -0.65
C VAL A 173 -24.14 -38.54 -0.52
N ALA A 174 -24.94 -38.27 -1.57
CA ALA A 174 -26.37 -38.55 -1.55
C ALA A 174 -26.67 -40.06 -1.40
N ALA A 175 -25.95 -40.92 -2.14
CA ALA A 175 -26.10 -42.37 -2.05
C ALA A 175 -25.68 -42.92 -0.68
N ARG A 176 -24.57 -42.41 -0.12
CA ARG A 176 -24.11 -42.77 1.23
C ARG A 176 -25.18 -42.46 2.29
N LEU A 177 -25.68 -41.22 2.29
CA LEU A 177 -26.66 -40.78 3.29
C LEU A 177 -27.96 -41.59 3.19
N ALA A 178 -28.46 -41.84 1.97
CA ALA A 178 -29.67 -42.64 1.77
C ALA A 178 -29.50 -44.11 2.20
N ALA A 179 -28.33 -44.71 1.97
CA ALA A 179 -28.03 -46.07 2.39
C ALA A 179 -27.86 -46.18 3.91
N GLU A 180 -27.15 -45.23 4.53
CA GLU A 180 -26.99 -45.16 5.99
C GLU A 180 -28.34 -44.94 6.69
N GLU A 181 -29.21 -44.09 6.15
CA GLU A 181 -30.55 -43.83 6.69
C GLU A 181 -31.44 -45.08 6.63
N LYS A 182 -31.42 -45.78 5.49
CA LYS A 182 -32.16 -47.04 5.33
C LYS A 182 -31.65 -48.13 6.28
N ALA A 183 -30.34 -48.33 6.35
CA ALA A 183 -29.71 -49.33 7.22
C ALA A 183 -30.01 -49.07 8.71
N ARG A 184 -30.04 -47.79 9.13
CA ARG A 184 -30.49 -47.40 10.47
C ARG A 184 -31.97 -47.70 10.71
N GLY A 185 -32.83 -47.44 9.72
CA GLY A 185 -34.25 -47.77 9.78
C GLY A 185 -34.52 -49.27 9.91
N ASP A 186 -33.66 -50.09 9.31
CA ASP A 186 -33.73 -51.56 9.36
C ASP A 186 -33.10 -52.16 10.64
N GLY A 187 -32.62 -51.33 11.58
CA GLY A 187 -32.07 -51.77 12.88
C GLY A 187 -30.69 -52.42 12.82
N GLN A 188 -29.91 -52.14 11.77
CA GLN A 188 -28.58 -52.74 11.57
C GLN A 188 -27.53 -52.17 12.54
N SER A 189 -26.44 -52.93 12.74
CA SER A 189 -25.34 -52.47 13.60
C SER A 189 -24.63 -51.26 12.99
N ARG A 190 -23.91 -50.51 13.82
CA ARG A 190 -23.19 -49.30 13.37
C ARG A 190 -22.15 -49.60 12.29
N GLU A 191 -21.51 -50.76 12.36
CA GLU A 191 -20.53 -51.21 11.36
C GLU A 191 -21.22 -51.55 10.04
N ASP A 192 -22.36 -52.23 10.07
CA ASP A 192 -23.15 -52.57 8.88
C ASP A 192 -23.69 -51.31 8.17
N VAL A 193 -24.11 -50.31 8.95
CA VAL A 193 -24.60 -49.01 8.42
C VAL A 193 -23.49 -48.27 7.66
N GLU A 194 -22.28 -48.24 8.23
CA GLU A 194 -21.13 -47.59 7.60
C GLU A 194 -20.69 -48.34 6.34
N GLU A 195 -20.64 -49.68 6.39
CA GLU A 195 -20.30 -50.51 5.24
C GLU A 195 -21.32 -50.37 4.10
N ALA A 196 -22.63 -50.33 4.41
CA ALA A 196 -23.68 -50.08 3.43
C ALA A 196 -23.55 -48.68 2.79
N GLY A 197 -23.20 -47.67 3.59
CA GLY A 197 -22.94 -46.32 3.14
C GLY A 197 -21.74 -46.22 2.18
N GLU A 198 -20.64 -46.90 2.49
CA GLU A 198 -19.44 -46.88 1.65
C GLU A 198 -19.64 -47.63 0.33
N ARG A 199 -20.28 -48.82 0.36
CA ARG A 199 -20.62 -49.57 -0.87
C ARG A 199 -21.53 -48.75 -1.79
N ALA A 200 -22.57 -48.11 -1.25
CA ALA A 200 -23.46 -47.25 -2.03
C ALA A 200 -22.75 -46.03 -2.62
N ALA A 201 -21.85 -45.41 -1.86
CA ALA A 201 -21.03 -44.29 -2.34
C ALA A 201 -20.10 -44.72 -3.49
N GLU A 202 -19.51 -45.91 -3.43
CA GLU A 202 -18.59 -46.40 -4.46
C GLU A 202 -19.34 -46.75 -5.76
N GLU A 203 -20.47 -47.45 -5.66
CA GLU A 203 -21.33 -47.74 -6.81
C GLU A 203 -21.84 -46.47 -7.50
N ALA A 204 -22.33 -45.49 -6.73
CA ALA A 204 -22.82 -44.23 -7.27
C ALA A 204 -21.70 -43.40 -7.93
N GLY A 205 -20.50 -43.42 -7.34
CA GLY A 205 -19.32 -42.76 -7.91
C GLY A 205 -18.90 -43.38 -9.24
N SER A 206 -18.92 -44.71 -9.34
CA SER A 206 -18.59 -45.46 -10.56
C SER A 206 -19.63 -45.21 -11.67
N ARG A 207 -20.93 -45.25 -11.35
CA ARG A 207 -22.01 -44.97 -12.32
C ARG A 207 -21.92 -43.54 -12.86
N ALA A 208 -21.79 -42.54 -11.99
CA ALA A 208 -21.67 -41.13 -12.38
C ALA A 208 -20.40 -40.86 -13.21
N SER A 209 -19.29 -41.54 -12.92
CA SER A 209 -18.07 -41.43 -13.72
C SER A 209 -18.20 -42.06 -15.11
N ASN A 210 -18.95 -43.17 -15.24
CA ASN A 210 -19.16 -43.82 -16.53
C ASN A 210 -20.13 -43.02 -17.42
N GLU A 211 -21.19 -42.45 -16.85
CA GLU A 211 -22.12 -41.55 -17.55
C GLU A 211 -21.42 -40.27 -18.03
N ALA A 212 -20.54 -39.69 -17.21
CA ALA A 212 -19.77 -38.51 -17.59
C ALA A 212 -18.78 -38.79 -18.74
N ARG A 213 -18.17 -39.99 -18.77
CA ARG A 213 -17.28 -40.43 -19.86
C ARG A 213 -18.02 -40.74 -21.15
N ALA A 214 -19.22 -41.33 -21.09
CA ALA A 214 -20.04 -41.63 -22.27
C ALA A 214 -20.44 -40.37 -23.04
N GLY A 215 -20.50 -39.21 -22.37
CA GLY A 215 -20.75 -37.92 -23.03
C GLY A 215 -19.51 -37.21 -23.62
N ALA A 216 -18.29 -37.72 -23.46
CA ALA A 216 -17.05 -36.94 -23.62
C ALA A 216 -16.11 -37.33 -24.79
N THR A 217 -16.54 -38.16 -25.73
CA THR A 217 -15.73 -38.52 -26.91
C THR A 217 -15.70 -37.40 -27.96
N SER A 218 -14.89 -36.36 -27.72
CA SER A 218 -14.13 -35.62 -28.75
C SER A 218 -13.17 -34.58 -28.12
N GLY A 219 -11.87 -34.67 -28.44
CA GLY A 219 -10.96 -33.51 -28.37
C GLY A 219 -9.77 -33.56 -27.40
N PHE A 220 -8.69 -34.22 -27.85
CA PHE A 220 -7.24 -33.87 -27.76
C PHE A 220 -6.53 -33.46 -26.43
N SER A 221 -5.32 -34.02 -26.29
CA SER A 221 -4.32 -33.85 -25.22
C SER A 221 -3.14 -32.96 -25.65
N VAL A 222 -2.54 -32.17 -24.75
CA VAL A 222 -1.17 -31.63 -24.88
C VAL A 222 -0.46 -31.49 -23.52
N LYS A 223 0.82 -31.91 -23.48
CA LYS A 223 1.80 -31.93 -22.38
C LYS A 223 2.36 -30.55 -21.97
N ALA A 224 2.91 -30.50 -20.76
CA ALA A 224 3.51 -29.37 -20.06
C ALA A 224 4.95 -29.02 -20.51
N GLY A 225 5.33 -27.76 -20.27
CA GLY A 225 6.71 -27.27 -20.25
C GLY A 225 6.79 -25.97 -19.43
N ALA A 226 7.57 -25.97 -18.36
CA ALA A 226 7.76 -24.85 -17.44
C ALA A 226 8.99 -24.00 -17.82
N LYS A 227 8.82 -22.67 -17.87
CA LYS A 227 9.87 -21.63 -17.73
C LYS A 227 9.18 -20.27 -17.53
N GLY A 228 9.52 -19.57 -16.43
CA GLY A 228 9.16 -18.17 -16.12
C GLY A 228 7.70 -17.79 -16.36
N SER A 229 6.85 -17.82 -15.34
CA SER A 229 5.42 -17.56 -15.49
C SER A 229 5.14 -16.09 -15.88
N LYS A 230 5.10 -15.82 -17.18
CA LYS A 230 4.35 -14.69 -17.74
C LYS A 230 2.87 -14.97 -17.49
N ILE A 231 2.22 -14.15 -16.66
CA ILE A 231 0.77 -14.25 -16.45
C ILE A 231 0.09 -13.74 -17.73
N ARG A 232 -0.23 -14.66 -18.66
CA ARG A 232 -1.16 -14.36 -19.75
C ARG A 232 -2.48 -13.97 -19.12
N GLY A 233 -3.14 -12.95 -19.68
CA GLY A 233 -4.40 -12.40 -19.18
C GLY A 233 -5.53 -13.42 -19.14
N ASP A 234 -5.48 -14.33 -18.17
CA ASP A 234 -6.70 -14.81 -17.56
C ASP A 234 -7.15 -13.71 -16.63
N MET A 235 -8.28 -13.10 -16.97
CA MET A 235 -9.01 -12.17 -16.12
C MET A 235 -9.39 -12.82 -14.77
N GLU A 236 -9.06 -14.10 -14.56
CA GLU A 236 -9.17 -14.84 -13.30
C GLU A 236 -7.94 -14.71 -12.36
N ALA A 237 -6.76 -14.31 -12.85
CA ALA A 237 -5.48 -14.57 -12.17
C ALA A 237 -5.18 -13.75 -10.90
N ILE A 238 -5.86 -12.62 -10.64
CA ILE A 238 -5.73 -11.87 -9.38
C ILE A 238 -7.11 -11.34 -8.95
N PRO A 239 -7.92 -12.15 -8.25
CA PRO A 239 -9.23 -11.74 -7.73
C PRO A 239 -9.18 -10.48 -6.86
N GLU A 240 -8.12 -10.31 -6.07
CA GLU A 240 -7.93 -9.19 -5.13
C GLU A 240 -7.78 -7.86 -5.88
N PHE A 241 -6.99 -7.84 -6.96
CA PHE A 241 -6.83 -6.66 -7.81
C PHE A 241 -8.14 -6.23 -8.46
N ARG A 242 -8.98 -7.18 -8.89
CA ARG A 242 -10.30 -6.86 -9.49
C ARG A 242 -11.30 -6.30 -8.48
N ARG A 243 -11.16 -6.69 -7.22
CA ARG A 243 -12.01 -6.25 -6.11
C ARG A 243 -11.44 -5.06 -5.37
N ALA A 244 -10.31 -4.52 -5.82
CA ALA A 244 -9.70 -3.36 -5.19
C ALA A 244 -10.60 -2.14 -5.38
N GLU A 245 -11.03 -1.59 -4.25
CA GLU A 245 -11.71 -0.30 -4.15
C GLU A 245 -10.70 0.81 -3.82
N ILE A 246 -9.57 0.44 -3.19
CA ILE A 246 -8.46 1.31 -2.86
C ILE A 246 -7.20 0.75 -3.53
N LEU A 247 -6.52 1.58 -4.32
CA LEU A 247 -5.22 1.24 -4.91
C LEU A 247 -4.12 2.12 -4.34
N VAL A 248 -2.99 1.51 -3.97
CA VAL A 248 -1.75 2.22 -3.66
C VAL A 248 -0.72 1.89 -4.73
N ALA A 249 -0.18 2.88 -5.43
CA ALA A 249 0.62 2.63 -6.62
C ALA A 249 1.67 3.71 -6.88
N THR A 250 2.75 3.33 -7.58
CA THR A 250 3.64 4.33 -8.17
C THR A 250 3.04 4.93 -9.44
N PRO A 251 3.26 6.24 -9.73
CA PRO A 251 2.57 6.94 -10.82
C PRO A 251 2.72 6.27 -12.19
N ALA A 252 3.96 5.95 -12.59
CA ALA A 252 4.26 5.37 -13.89
C ALA A 252 3.56 4.02 -14.11
N ARG A 253 3.54 3.17 -13.08
CA ARG A 253 2.92 1.84 -13.16
C ARG A 253 1.40 1.95 -13.25
N LEU A 254 0.81 2.82 -12.45
CA LEU A 254 -0.63 3.06 -12.46
C LEU A 254 -1.10 3.61 -13.80
N LEU A 255 -0.48 4.69 -14.27
CA LEU A 255 -0.86 5.35 -15.52
C LEU A 255 -0.78 4.40 -16.72
N SER A 256 0.28 3.58 -16.77
CA SER A 256 0.40 2.52 -17.79
C SER A 256 -0.78 1.55 -17.74
N LEU A 257 -1.20 1.11 -16.56
CA LEU A 257 -2.31 0.16 -16.40
C LEU A 257 -3.68 0.80 -16.71
N MET A 258 -3.85 2.09 -16.44
CA MET A 258 -5.05 2.84 -16.82
C MET A 258 -5.16 2.97 -18.34
N ARG A 259 -4.08 3.41 -19.01
CA ARG A 259 -4.00 3.52 -20.48
C ARG A 259 -4.19 2.17 -21.18
N ASP A 260 -3.72 1.10 -20.56
CA ASP A 260 -3.88 -0.26 -21.06
C ASP A 260 -5.28 -0.87 -20.77
N GLY A 261 -6.16 -0.13 -20.08
CA GLY A 261 -7.53 -0.54 -19.77
C GLY A 261 -7.65 -1.63 -18.71
N TRP A 262 -6.62 -1.82 -17.86
CA TRP A 262 -6.68 -2.69 -16.70
C TRP A 262 -7.43 -2.07 -15.53
N ILE A 263 -7.22 -0.77 -15.36
CA ILE A 263 -7.80 0.04 -14.30
C ILE A 263 -8.72 1.05 -14.96
N MET A 264 -9.97 1.06 -14.54
CA MET A 264 -11.00 1.95 -15.06
C MET A 264 -11.27 3.03 -14.00
N PRO A 265 -10.83 4.28 -14.22
CA PRO A 265 -10.94 5.37 -13.24
C PRO A 265 -12.34 5.95 -13.10
N GLY A 266 -13.32 5.48 -13.88
CA GLY A 266 -14.62 6.14 -14.02
C GLY A 266 -15.38 6.36 -12.70
N ARG A 267 -15.04 5.63 -11.62
CA ARG A 267 -15.66 5.70 -10.29
C ARG A 267 -14.80 6.30 -9.21
N LEU A 268 -13.65 6.88 -9.57
CA LEU A 268 -12.81 7.54 -8.59
C LEU A 268 -13.61 8.61 -7.86
N ARG A 269 -13.50 8.60 -6.54
CA ARG A 269 -14.00 9.63 -5.63
C ARG A 269 -12.84 10.32 -4.93
N HIS A 270 -11.72 9.62 -4.78
CA HIS A 270 -10.55 10.10 -4.03
C HIS A 270 -9.27 9.86 -4.81
N VAL A 271 -8.46 10.89 -4.98
CA VAL A 271 -7.09 10.78 -5.50
C VAL A 271 -6.14 11.46 -4.52
N VAL A 272 -5.16 10.71 -4.04
CA VAL A 272 -4.12 11.21 -3.14
C VAL A 272 -2.78 11.21 -3.86
N VAL A 273 -2.05 12.31 -3.77
CA VAL A 273 -0.64 12.40 -4.14
C VAL A 273 0.16 12.53 -2.86
N ASP A 274 0.76 11.42 -2.40
CA ASP A 274 1.58 11.40 -1.19
C ASP A 274 3.04 11.71 -1.53
N GLU A 275 3.72 12.41 -0.62
CA GLU A 275 5.05 13.01 -0.83
C GLU A 275 5.18 13.70 -2.20
N ALA A 276 4.29 14.66 -2.46
CA ALA A 276 4.23 15.37 -3.75
C ALA A 276 5.54 16.10 -4.10
N ASP A 277 6.28 16.58 -3.10
CA ASP A 277 7.63 17.13 -3.25
C ASP A 277 8.65 16.07 -3.69
N GLU A 278 8.60 14.87 -3.11
CA GLU A 278 9.45 13.77 -3.56
C GLU A 278 9.09 13.32 -4.99
N MET A 279 7.79 13.29 -5.34
CA MET A 279 7.33 12.96 -6.69
C MET A 279 7.95 13.88 -7.76
N LEU A 280 8.02 15.18 -7.48
CA LEU A 280 8.65 16.17 -8.36
C LEU A 280 10.15 15.96 -8.48
N SER A 281 10.83 15.79 -7.35
CA SER A 281 12.28 15.57 -7.34
C SER A 281 12.71 14.32 -8.13
N ARG A 282 11.81 13.35 -8.29
CA ARG A 282 12.02 12.11 -9.05
C ARG A 282 11.57 12.20 -10.52
N GLY A 283 11.01 13.31 -10.96
CA GLY A 283 10.55 13.51 -12.33
C GLY A 283 9.24 12.80 -12.67
N PHE A 284 8.32 12.62 -11.70
CA PHE A 284 7.02 11.98 -11.92
C PHE A 284 5.87 12.96 -12.25
N GLU A 285 6.17 14.24 -12.48
CA GLU A 285 5.17 15.28 -12.72
C GLU A 285 4.22 14.92 -13.88
N LYS A 286 4.76 14.36 -14.97
CA LYS A 286 3.97 13.98 -16.15
C LYS A 286 3.06 12.79 -15.88
N GLU A 287 3.55 11.82 -15.12
CA GLU A 287 2.77 10.64 -14.75
C GLU A 287 1.65 11.01 -13.77
N VAL A 288 1.94 11.85 -12.77
CA VAL A 288 0.94 12.36 -11.82
C VAL A 288 -0.13 13.13 -12.58
N ALA A 289 0.26 14.08 -13.43
CA ALA A 289 -0.66 14.84 -14.28
C ALA A 289 -1.54 13.93 -15.13
N GLY A 290 -0.96 12.89 -15.74
CA GLY A 290 -1.70 11.91 -16.52
C GLY A 290 -2.72 11.10 -15.72
N VAL A 291 -2.46 10.81 -14.43
CA VAL A 291 -3.43 10.15 -13.56
C VAL A 291 -4.57 11.11 -13.18
N ILE A 292 -4.26 12.36 -12.85
CA ILE A 292 -5.24 13.40 -12.52
C ILE A 292 -6.21 13.60 -13.69
N ALA A 293 -5.68 13.75 -14.90
CA ALA A 293 -6.47 13.92 -16.13
C ALA A 293 -7.39 12.73 -16.45
N GLU A 294 -7.03 11.51 -16.05
CA GLU A 294 -7.88 10.33 -16.24
C GLU A 294 -8.94 10.19 -15.13
N ALA A 295 -8.77 10.86 -13.99
CA ALA A 295 -9.60 10.67 -12.81
C ALA A 295 -10.95 11.40 -12.89
N TYR A 296 -11.00 12.58 -13.52
CA TYR A 296 -12.23 13.36 -13.67
C TYR A 296 -12.38 13.95 -15.07
N GLN A 297 -13.52 14.58 -15.31
CA GLN A 297 -13.88 15.32 -16.51
C GLN A 297 -14.58 16.63 -16.12
N GLY A 298 -14.55 17.62 -17.00
CA GLY A 298 -15.29 18.88 -16.83
C GLY A 298 -14.98 19.58 -15.50
N ASP A 299 -16.03 19.83 -14.72
CA ASP A 299 -16.04 20.54 -13.43
C ASP A 299 -15.53 19.71 -12.23
N GLY A 300 -14.72 18.67 -12.47
CA GLY A 300 -14.13 17.86 -11.40
C GLY A 300 -14.96 16.65 -10.98
N VAL A 301 -15.84 16.16 -11.85
CA VAL A 301 -16.65 14.95 -11.62
C VAL A 301 -16.07 13.75 -12.35
N ASN A 302 -16.26 12.55 -11.80
CA ASN A 302 -15.90 11.31 -12.48
C ASN A 302 -16.88 11.00 -13.62
N ARG A 303 -16.64 9.90 -14.34
CA ARG A 303 -17.47 9.50 -15.50
C ARG A 303 -18.93 9.18 -15.17
N PHE A 304 -19.27 9.04 -13.88
CA PHE A 304 -20.63 8.83 -13.39
C PHE A 304 -21.21 10.08 -12.69
N GLY A 305 -20.55 11.23 -12.79
CA GLY A 305 -21.06 12.51 -12.27
C GLY A 305 -20.86 12.74 -10.77
N ALA A 306 -20.08 11.89 -10.08
CA ALA A 306 -19.72 12.14 -8.68
C ALA A 306 -18.43 12.99 -8.60
N ARG A 307 -18.39 13.97 -7.70
CA ARG A 307 -17.18 14.80 -7.49
C ARG A 307 -15.98 13.92 -7.13
N VAL A 308 -14.83 14.25 -7.71
CA VAL A 308 -13.53 13.68 -7.34
C VAL A 308 -12.84 14.64 -6.39
N GLN A 309 -12.50 14.14 -5.21
CA GLN A 309 -11.77 14.85 -4.17
C GLN A 309 -10.27 14.53 -4.29
N PHE A 310 -9.44 15.56 -4.14
CA PHE A 310 -7.99 15.48 -4.21
C PHE A 310 -7.35 15.82 -2.88
N CYS A 311 -6.30 15.08 -2.53
CA CYS A 311 -5.43 15.42 -1.42
C CYS A 311 -3.97 15.35 -1.86
N PHE A 312 -3.24 16.43 -1.67
CA PHE A 312 -1.80 16.49 -1.91
C PHE A 312 -1.11 16.55 -0.55
N ALA A 313 -0.28 15.56 -0.22
CA ALA A 313 0.48 15.54 1.02
C ALA A 313 1.96 15.74 0.71
N ALA A 314 2.61 16.70 1.37
CA ALA A 314 4.01 17.01 1.17
C ALA A 314 4.70 17.37 2.50
N ALA A 315 6.03 17.16 2.54
CA ALA A 315 6.86 17.58 3.67
C ALA A 315 7.47 18.96 3.49
N THR A 316 7.50 19.48 2.26
CA THR A 316 8.07 20.78 1.91
C THR A 316 7.25 21.48 0.80
N MET A 317 7.59 22.75 0.56
CA MET A 317 6.90 23.68 -0.36
C MET A 317 7.87 24.31 -1.37
N ARG A 318 8.89 23.57 -1.81
CA ARG A 318 9.95 24.18 -2.64
C ARG A 318 9.59 24.25 -4.12
N GLU A 319 8.79 23.34 -4.67
CA GLU A 319 8.67 23.18 -6.12
C GLU A 319 7.30 22.63 -6.60
N GLU A 320 6.21 22.77 -5.86
CA GLU A 320 4.91 22.17 -6.16
C GLU A 320 4.24 22.59 -7.49
N GLY A 321 4.66 23.71 -8.08
CA GLY A 321 4.04 24.34 -9.26
C GLY A 321 3.63 23.35 -10.35
N PRO A 322 4.53 22.47 -10.84
CA PRO A 322 4.21 21.55 -11.93
C PRO A 322 3.11 20.51 -11.62
N ILE A 323 2.95 20.09 -10.36
CA ILE A 323 1.85 19.18 -9.98
C ILE A 323 0.53 19.96 -9.91
N PHE A 324 0.56 21.18 -9.39
CA PHE A 324 -0.65 22.01 -9.29
C PHE A 324 -1.10 22.60 -10.62
N ASP A 325 -0.18 22.82 -11.56
CA ASP A 325 -0.52 23.20 -12.94
C ASP A 325 -1.34 22.11 -13.65
N ALA A 326 -1.13 20.85 -13.28
CA ALA A 326 -1.93 19.73 -13.79
C ALA A 326 -3.31 19.62 -13.14
N PHE A 327 -3.56 20.35 -12.05
CA PHE A 327 -4.85 20.40 -11.38
C PHE A 327 -5.73 21.46 -12.05
N GLU A 328 -6.47 21.06 -13.08
CA GLU A 328 -7.21 21.99 -13.96
C GLU A 328 -8.28 22.84 -13.23
N ARG A 329 -8.69 22.45 -12.02
CA ARG A 329 -9.60 23.25 -11.17
C ARG A 329 -8.94 24.48 -10.53
N GLY A 330 -7.63 24.62 -10.68
CA GLY A 330 -6.86 25.73 -10.15
C GLY A 330 -6.46 25.53 -8.68
N ALA A 331 -5.21 25.87 -8.37
CA ALA A 331 -4.64 25.73 -7.03
C ALA A 331 -5.33 26.62 -5.99
N GLU A 332 -6.03 27.68 -6.42
CA GLU A 332 -6.80 28.59 -5.58
C GLU A 332 -8.02 27.93 -4.93
N THR A 333 -8.49 26.81 -5.48
CA THR A 333 -9.61 26.04 -4.90
C THR A 333 -9.16 25.10 -3.78
N LEU A 334 -7.84 24.90 -3.62
CA LEU A 334 -7.29 24.00 -2.62
C LEU A 334 -7.27 24.64 -1.23
N ARG A 335 -7.70 23.88 -0.22
CA ARG A 335 -7.51 24.24 1.18
C ARG A 335 -6.12 23.85 1.65
N TRP A 336 -5.33 24.85 2.00
CA TRP A 336 -3.98 24.67 2.51
C TRP A 336 -3.98 24.45 4.01
N ILE A 337 -3.47 23.30 4.43
CA ILE A 337 -3.45 22.89 5.84
C ILE A 337 -2.01 22.61 6.24
N SER A 338 -1.49 23.41 7.17
CA SER A 338 -0.15 23.22 7.72
C SER A 338 -0.16 23.22 9.25
N THR A 339 0.81 22.53 9.85
CA THR A 339 1.06 22.64 11.28
C THR A 339 1.84 23.93 11.57
N LYS A 340 1.67 24.51 12.77
CA LYS A 340 2.38 25.76 13.15
C LYS A 340 3.91 25.68 13.05
N GLN A 341 4.47 24.47 13.17
CA GLN A 341 5.91 24.21 13.12
C GLN A 341 6.43 23.91 11.71
N PHE A 342 5.54 23.81 10.70
CA PHE A 342 5.94 23.43 9.35
C PHE A 342 6.90 24.45 8.72
N GLY A 343 8.05 23.98 8.24
CA GLY A 343 9.13 24.82 7.72
C GLY A 343 10.00 25.48 8.81
N GLY A 344 9.68 25.23 10.08
CA GLY A 344 10.51 25.64 11.22
C GLY A 344 11.57 24.58 11.53
N VAL A 345 12.75 25.03 11.91
CA VAL A 345 13.77 24.14 12.47
C VAL A 345 13.31 23.72 13.88
N HIS A 346 13.35 22.42 14.20
CA HIS A 346 13.02 21.94 15.54
C HIS A 346 13.82 22.75 16.59
N PRO A 347 13.21 23.25 17.68
CA PRO A 347 13.90 24.16 18.62
C PRO A 347 15.18 23.59 19.25
N GLN A 348 15.30 22.26 19.29
CA GLN A 348 16.50 21.57 19.79
C GLN A 348 17.57 21.31 18.71
N LEU A 349 17.24 21.48 17.42
CA LEU A 349 18.21 21.28 16.35
C LEU A 349 19.19 22.44 16.30
N GLN A 350 20.43 22.17 16.70
CA GLN A 350 21.53 23.13 16.57
C GLN A 350 22.22 22.97 15.23
N GLN A 351 22.25 24.03 14.42
CA GLN A 351 22.93 24.04 13.13
C GLN A 351 24.27 24.77 13.23
N ARG A 352 25.32 24.19 12.66
CA ARG A 352 26.65 24.79 12.57
C ARG A 352 27.14 24.73 11.12
N VAL A 353 27.57 25.87 10.58
CA VAL A 353 28.12 25.95 9.23
C VAL A 353 29.60 26.29 9.32
N ARG A 354 30.45 25.48 8.68
CA ARG A 354 31.89 25.73 8.54
C ARG A 354 32.23 25.94 7.08
N ARG A 355 32.83 27.10 6.78
CA ARG A 355 33.43 27.35 5.47
C ARG A 355 34.82 26.74 5.48
N VAL A 356 35.16 26.04 4.41
CA VAL A 356 36.42 25.31 4.25
C VAL A 356 36.96 25.56 2.84
N ALA A 357 38.28 25.65 2.69
CA ALA A 357 38.95 25.81 1.41
C ALA A 357 39.44 24.45 0.91
N GLY A 358 38.77 23.93 -0.12
CA GLY A 358 39.18 22.69 -0.79
C GLY A 358 38.82 21.40 -0.05
N GLU A 359 39.29 20.28 -0.61
CA GLU A 359 38.95 18.93 -0.18
C GLU A 359 39.59 18.55 1.18
N ASP A 360 40.85 18.93 1.39
CA ASP A 360 41.61 18.50 2.56
C ASP A 360 41.12 19.21 3.84
N GLU A 361 40.86 20.52 3.78
CA GLU A 361 40.30 21.26 4.90
C GLU A 361 38.89 20.79 5.23
N ARG A 362 38.10 20.41 4.22
CA ARG A 362 36.77 19.84 4.41
C ARG A 362 36.81 18.52 5.17
N PHE A 363 37.69 17.61 4.76
CA PHE A 363 37.90 16.36 5.48
C PHE A 363 38.40 16.61 6.90
N ALA A 364 39.40 17.49 7.09
CA ALA A 364 39.90 17.83 8.42
C ALA A 364 38.80 18.42 9.32
N SER A 365 37.91 19.24 8.76
CA SER A 365 36.76 19.78 9.48
C SER A 365 35.76 18.69 9.88
N LEU A 366 35.48 17.72 9.00
CA LEU A 366 34.65 16.55 9.31
C LEU A 366 35.27 15.74 10.46
N ALA A 367 36.54 15.35 10.34
CA ALA A 367 37.25 14.57 11.36
C ALA A 367 37.25 15.29 12.72
N ASN A 368 37.49 16.60 12.73
CA ASN A 368 37.44 17.39 13.97
C ASN A 368 36.02 17.46 14.58
N ALA A 369 34.98 17.54 13.75
CA ALA A 369 33.60 17.53 14.23
C ALA A 369 33.23 16.20 14.87
N LEU A 370 33.59 15.08 14.22
CA LEU A 370 33.33 13.73 14.75
C LEU A 370 34.14 13.46 16.02
N ARG A 371 35.40 13.89 16.09
CA ARG A 371 36.27 13.68 17.26
C ARG A 371 35.76 14.42 18.50
N GLY A 372 35.17 15.60 18.34
CA GLY A 372 34.57 16.35 19.44
C GLY A 372 33.31 15.70 20.02
N GLU A 373 32.77 14.70 19.34
CA GLU A 373 31.47 14.07 19.60
C GLU A 373 31.60 12.54 19.54
N ALA A 374 32.77 11.98 19.87
CA ALA A 374 33.11 10.57 19.63
C ALA A 374 32.18 9.56 20.32
N GLN A 375 31.45 9.98 21.36
CA GLN A 375 30.45 9.17 22.06
C GLN A 375 29.08 9.11 21.35
N HIS A 376 28.90 9.83 20.25
CA HIS A 376 27.63 10.01 19.58
C HIS A 376 27.65 9.40 18.17
N GLN A 377 26.52 8.81 17.78
CA GLN A 377 26.36 8.34 16.41
C GLN A 377 26.14 9.50 15.45
N ALA A 378 26.77 9.41 14.28
CA ALA A 378 26.72 10.43 13.24
C ALA A 378 26.42 9.82 11.86
N VAL A 379 25.55 10.51 11.11
CA VAL A 379 25.34 10.24 9.69
C VAL A 379 26.01 11.33 8.87
N VAL A 380 26.86 10.93 7.92
CA VAL A 380 27.56 11.82 6.99
C VAL A 380 26.99 11.64 5.59
N PHE A 381 26.43 12.70 5.04
CA PHE A 381 25.88 12.72 3.69
C PHE A 381 26.94 13.16 2.67
N ALA A 382 27.16 12.33 1.65
CA ALA A 382 28.04 12.57 0.52
C ALA A 382 27.24 12.65 -0.79
N ASP A 383 27.73 13.41 -1.78
CA ASP A 383 27.00 13.67 -3.03
C ASP A 383 26.95 12.45 -3.95
N SER A 384 27.91 11.52 -3.81
CA SER A 384 28.00 10.35 -4.67
C SER A 384 28.49 9.10 -3.93
N PRO A 385 28.18 7.89 -4.43
CA PRO A 385 28.73 6.65 -3.91
C PRO A 385 30.26 6.66 -3.79
N ASP A 386 30.93 7.18 -4.82
CA ASP A 386 32.39 7.18 -4.90
C ASP A 386 33.00 8.17 -3.89
N GLU A 387 32.29 9.28 -3.58
CA GLU A 387 32.66 10.18 -2.49
C GLU A 387 32.43 9.52 -1.12
N ALA A 388 31.31 8.83 -0.92
CA ALA A 388 31.04 8.11 0.33
C ALA A 388 32.15 7.10 0.65
N ASP A 389 32.53 6.28 -0.34
CA ASP A 389 33.64 5.32 -0.21
C ASP A 389 34.98 6.01 0.09
N THR A 390 35.22 7.18 -0.54
CA THR A 390 36.44 7.96 -0.30
C THR A 390 36.48 8.52 1.11
N VAL A 391 35.37 9.07 1.60
CA VAL A 391 35.25 9.61 2.96
C VAL A 391 35.46 8.51 3.99
N VAL A 392 34.83 7.34 3.82
CA VAL A 392 35.05 6.19 4.72
C VAL A 392 36.51 5.79 4.78
N LYS A 393 37.19 5.64 3.64
CA LYS A 393 38.63 5.30 3.62
C LYS A 393 39.48 6.31 4.39
N LYS A 394 39.20 7.61 4.23
CA LYS A 394 39.91 8.67 4.95
C LYS A 394 39.59 8.64 6.45
N LEU A 395 38.33 8.44 6.83
CA LEU A 395 37.90 8.30 8.22
C LEU A 395 38.56 7.10 8.91
N SER A 396 38.59 5.93 8.26
CA SER A 396 39.26 4.75 8.78
C SER A 396 40.77 4.96 8.96
N ALA A 397 41.41 5.69 8.05
CA ALA A 397 42.83 6.05 8.18
C ALA A 397 43.11 6.99 9.38
N GLU A 398 42.12 7.78 9.78
CA GLU A 398 42.15 8.64 10.98
C GLU A 398 41.68 7.91 12.26
N GLY A 399 41.37 6.62 12.17
CA GLY A 399 40.97 5.77 13.30
C GLY A 399 39.48 5.80 13.64
N PHE A 400 38.61 6.29 12.75
CA PHE A 400 37.16 6.22 12.93
C PHE A 400 36.61 4.89 12.42
N GLU A 401 35.70 4.30 13.19
CA GLU A 401 34.86 3.20 12.73
C GLU A 401 33.72 3.78 11.89
N ALA A 402 33.79 3.54 10.58
CA ALA A 402 32.84 4.08 9.62
C ALA A 402 32.53 3.07 8.52
N MET A 403 31.28 3.04 8.05
CA MET A 403 30.88 2.24 6.90
C MET A 403 30.09 3.07 5.88
N ALA A 404 30.20 2.68 4.62
CA ALA A 404 29.47 3.31 3.53
C ALA A 404 28.09 2.66 3.36
N PHE A 405 27.07 3.45 3.07
CA PHE A 405 25.71 2.99 2.78
C PHE A 405 25.17 3.63 1.50
N HIS A 406 25.29 2.89 0.39
CA HIS A 406 24.74 3.28 -0.92
C HIS A 406 24.46 2.06 -1.80
N GLY A 407 23.80 2.27 -2.95
CA GLY A 407 23.34 1.20 -3.84
C GLY A 407 24.42 0.30 -4.47
N LYS A 408 25.71 0.64 -4.31
CA LYS A 408 26.84 -0.18 -4.81
C LYS A 408 27.51 -1.00 -3.70
N THR A 409 27.19 -0.77 -2.43
CA THR A 409 27.80 -1.47 -1.30
C THR A 409 27.23 -2.88 -1.19
N ALA A 410 28.08 -3.90 -1.02
CA ALA A 410 27.64 -5.28 -0.83
C ALA A 410 27.03 -5.50 0.58
N ASP A 411 27.58 -4.82 1.58
CA ASP A 411 27.27 -5.06 3.01
C ASP A 411 26.26 -4.04 3.58
N ARG A 412 25.29 -3.59 2.77
CA ARG A 412 24.29 -2.59 3.20
C ARG A 412 23.49 -3.03 4.43
N GLY A 413 23.16 -4.32 4.52
CA GLY A 413 22.43 -4.87 5.66
C GLY A 413 23.25 -4.77 6.94
N VAL A 414 24.51 -5.22 6.87
CA VAL A 414 25.45 -5.20 8.01
C VAL A 414 25.68 -3.78 8.52
N ALA A 415 26.02 -2.84 7.63
CA ALA A 415 26.28 -1.45 8.01
C ALA A 415 25.08 -0.80 8.71
N MET A 416 23.86 -1.18 8.29
CA MET A 416 22.63 -0.63 8.83
C MET A 416 22.26 -1.29 10.17
N ASP A 417 22.43 -2.61 10.28
CA ASP A 417 22.21 -3.36 11.52
C ASP A 417 23.19 -2.91 12.62
N GLU A 418 24.47 -2.78 12.31
CA GLU A 418 25.50 -2.29 13.25
C GLU A 418 25.24 -0.84 13.67
N PHE A 419 24.79 0.02 12.73
CA PHE A 419 24.42 1.38 13.09
C PHE A 419 23.20 1.43 14.00
N PHE A 420 22.14 0.68 13.72
CA PHE A 420 20.96 0.69 14.59
C PHE A 420 21.19 0.07 15.97
N ASN A 421 22.13 -0.87 16.08
CA ASN A 421 22.50 -1.47 17.37
C ASN A 421 23.46 -0.61 18.20
N GLY A 422 24.00 0.48 17.61
CA GLY A 422 24.96 1.37 18.27
C GLY A 422 26.42 0.92 18.14
N ASP A 423 26.68 -0.19 17.44
CA ASP A 423 28.02 -0.76 17.24
C ASP A 423 28.84 0.04 16.21
N LEU A 424 28.17 0.71 15.28
CA LEU A 424 28.81 1.60 14.30
C LEU A 424 28.57 3.07 14.66
N PRO A 425 29.63 3.86 14.98
CA PRO A 425 29.48 5.26 15.34
C PRO A 425 29.26 6.18 14.14
N VAL A 426 29.82 5.86 12.96
CA VAL A 426 29.71 6.75 11.78
C VAL A 426 29.19 6.00 10.56
N LEU A 427 28.05 6.46 10.03
CA LEU A 427 27.50 5.97 8.76
C LEU A 427 27.68 7.03 7.68
N VAL A 428 28.30 6.68 6.55
CA VAL A 428 28.48 7.59 5.41
C VAL A 428 27.56 7.17 4.27
N CYS A 429 26.60 8.01 3.87
CA CYS A 429 25.58 7.65 2.90
C CYS A 429 25.34 8.72 1.84
N THR A 430 24.62 8.36 0.76
CA THR A 430 24.08 9.34 -0.18
C THR A 430 22.62 9.65 0.14
N ASP A 431 22.13 10.84 -0.24
CA ASP A 431 20.73 11.23 -0.03
C ASP A 431 19.73 10.18 -0.54
N LEU A 432 19.98 9.65 -1.75
CA LEU A 432 19.13 8.62 -2.34
C LEU A 432 19.08 7.33 -1.52
N ALA A 433 20.19 6.96 -0.88
CA ALA A 433 20.26 5.74 -0.09
C ALA A 433 19.54 5.92 1.24
N ALA A 434 19.68 7.07 1.88
CA ALA A 434 19.10 7.37 3.19
C ALA A 434 17.59 7.71 3.16
N ARG A 435 17.03 8.05 1.98
CA ARG A 435 15.59 8.31 1.84
C ARG A 435 14.75 7.14 2.33
N GLY A 436 13.83 7.41 3.24
CA GLY A 436 12.92 6.42 3.82
C GLY A 436 13.52 5.59 4.96
N ILE A 437 14.73 5.92 5.42
CA ILE A 437 15.36 5.33 6.60
C ILE A 437 15.12 6.26 7.79
N ASP A 438 14.53 5.71 8.84
CA ASP A 438 14.37 6.39 10.12
C ASP A 438 15.56 6.06 11.01
N PHE A 439 16.25 7.07 11.54
CA PHE A 439 17.40 6.91 12.42
C PHE A 439 16.97 7.20 13.87
N PRO A 440 16.60 6.18 14.66
CA PRO A 440 16.24 6.39 16.06
C PRO A 440 17.50 6.86 16.79
N ASP A 441 17.35 7.93 17.57
CA ASP A 441 18.39 8.47 18.45
C ASP A 441 19.67 8.98 17.74
N LEU A 442 19.54 9.52 16.52
CA LEU A 442 20.65 10.16 15.83
C LEU A 442 21.03 11.51 16.47
N HIS A 443 22.29 11.63 16.86
CA HIS A 443 22.81 12.82 17.55
C HIS A 443 23.33 13.87 16.57
N HIS A 444 24.04 13.42 15.51
CA HIS A 444 24.68 14.32 14.56
C HIS A 444 24.37 13.96 13.11
N VAL A 445 24.03 14.98 12.33
CA VAL A 445 23.92 14.89 10.87
C VAL A 445 24.95 15.84 10.28
N VAL A 446 25.82 15.30 9.42
CA VAL A 446 26.85 16.08 8.72
C VAL A 446 26.57 16.05 7.23
N GLN A 447 26.30 17.20 6.64
CA GLN A 447 26.29 17.39 5.20
C GLN A 447 27.73 17.64 4.74
N TYR A 448 28.40 16.64 4.15
CA TYR A 448 29.82 16.76 3.77
C TYR A 448 30.01 17.76 2.63
N ARG A 449 29.03 17.83 1.74
CA ARG A 449 28.83 18.95 0.82
C ARG A 449 27.47 19.56 1.10
N PRO A 450 27.31 20.88 0.91
CA PRO A 450 25.97 21.44 0.92
C PRO A 450 25.17 20.76 -0.19
N ALA A 451 23.97 20.27 0.14
CA ALA A 451 23.04 19.78 -0.85
C ALA A 451 22.93 20.81 -1.96
N ALA A 452 23.15 20.38 -3.21
CA ALA A 452 22.91 21.24 -4.37
C ALA A 452 21.49 21.80 -4.20
N SER A 453 21.37 23.13 -4.18
CA SER A 453 20.06 23.76 -4.31
C SER A 453 19.47 23.23 -5.62
N ALA A 454 18.45 22.38 -5.50
CA ALA A 454 17.47 22.20 -6.56
C ALA A 454 16.83 23.57 -6.84
#